data_AF-A0A7C5A7B4-F1
#
_entry.id   AF-A0A7C5A7B4-F1
#
_cell.length_a   1.000
_cell.length_b   1.000
_cell.length_c   1.000
_cell.angle_alpha   90.00
_cell.angle_beta   90.00
_cell.angle_gamma   90.00
#
_symmetry.space_group_name_H-M   'P 1'
#
loop_
_entity.id
_entity.type
_entity.pdbx_description
1 polymer ?
#
loop_
_entity_poly.entity_id
_entity_poly.type
_entity_poly.pdbx_seq_one_letter_code
_entity_poly.pdbx_strand_id
1 'polypeptide(L)'
;MTSYSFIRPPRTVQTYEVGDTVEAFCDHERNKARVRGWLKGIVVQVDNKMVAVQFRTNVFLTDGWMVPDRILWYPIHSEHLRPVKSEEEEKAIPDY
;
A
#
# COMPACT_ATOMS: atom_id res chain seq x y z
N MET A 1 23.86 -35.50 23.73
CA MET A 1 22.55 -35.11 23.18
C MET A 1 22.77 -33.92 22.27
N THR A 2 22.67 -34.12 20.95
CA THR A 2 22.94 -33.09 19.94
C THR A 2 21.78 -32.10 19.92
N SER A 3 22.02 -30.85 20.33
CA SER A 3 21.03 -29.78 20.26
C SER A 3 20.95 -29.26 18.82
N TYR A 4 19.88 -29.64 18.13
CA TYR A 4 19.55 -29.03 16.84
C TYR A 4 19.01 -27.63 17.10
N SER A 5 19.75 -26.62 16.65
CA SER A 5 19.30 -25.23 16.65
C SER A 5 18.34 -25.04 15.48
N PHE A 6 17.05 -24.94 15.77
CA PHE A 6 16.04 -24.64 14.75
C PHE A 6 16.10 -23.14 14.43
N ILE A 7 16.75 -22.80 13.31
CA ILE A 7 16.65 -21.46 12.73
C ILE A 7 15.21 -21.30 12.23
N ARG A 8 14.43 -20.43 12.88
CA ARG A 8 13.14 -20.02 12.34
C ARG A 8 13.41 -19.33 11.00
N PRO A 9 12.77 -19.74 9.89
CA PRO A 9 12.93 -19.03 8.64
C PRO A 9 12.55 -17.55 8.87
N PRO A 10 13.29 -16.60 8.28
CA PRO A 10 12.94 -15.20 8.42
C PRO A 10 11.51 -15.02 7.94
N ARG A 11 10.65 -14.47 8.80
CA ARG A 11 9.32 -14.03 8.38
C ARG A 11 9.56 -13.06 7.23
N THR A 12 9.13 -13.41 6.03
CA THR A 12 8.97 -12.44 4.95
C THR A 12 7.89 -11.50 5.45
N VAL A 13 8.30 -10.37 6.04
CA VAL A 13 7.35 -9.33 6.45
C VAL A 13 6.74 -8.85 5.14
N GLN A 14 5.53 -9.31 4.86
CA GLN A 14 4.79 -8.85 3.69
C GLN A 14 4.50 -7.39 3.97
N THR A 15 5.12 -6.48 3.21
CA THR A 15 5.06 -5.04 3.49
C THR A 15 3.64 -4.47 3.34
N TYR A 16 2.78 -5.19 2.63
CA TYR A 16 1.41 -4.80 2.31
C TYR A 16 0.49 -6.01 2.37
N GLU A 17 -0.70 -5.82 2.94
CA GLU A 17 -1.80 -6.78 2.98
C GLU A 17 -3.06 -6.18 2.31
N VAL A 18 -3.95 -7.04 1.83
CA VAL A 18 -5.23 -6.58 1.25
C VAL A 18 -6.07 -5.92 2.34
N GLY A 19 -6.56 -4.71 2.07
CA GLY A 19 -7.26 -3.87 3.03
C GLY A 19 -6.39 -2.77 3.62
N ASP A 20 -5.06 -2.84 3.45
CA ASP A 20 -4.16 -1.82 3.98
C ASP A 20 -4.40 -0.46 3.34
N THR A 21 -4.26 0.57 4.17
CA THR A 21 -4.28 1.95 3.73
C THR A 21 -2.86 2.37 3.36
N VAL A 22 -2.70 2.82 2.12
CA VAL A 22 -1.41 3.24 1.57
C VAL A 22 -1.53 4.61 0.92
N GLU A 23 -0.41 5.31 0.78
CA GLU A 23 -0.33 6.51 -0.05
C GLU A 23 0.56 6.22 -1.26
N ALA A 24 0.03 6.52 -2.44
CA ALA A 24 0.72 6.31 -3.70
C ALA A 24 0.97 7.64 -4.41
N PHE A 25 2.16 7.80 -4.98
CA PHE A 25 2.51 8.95 -5.78
C PHE A 25 2.00 8.76 -7.22
N CYS A 26 0.96 9.51 -7.60
CA CYS A 26 0.30 9.39 -8.89
C CYS A 26 -0.31 10.70 -9.39
N ASP A 27 -0.62 10.72 -10.68
CA ASP A 27 -1.46 11.76 -11.27
C ASP A 27 -2.92 11.48 -10.94
N HIS A 28 -3.58 12.45 -10.33
CA HIS A 28 -4.95 12.33 -9.89
C HIS A 28 -5.71 13.64 -10.00
N GLU A 29 -7.03 13.53 -9.96
CA GLU A 29 -7.91 14.69 -9.95
C GLU A 29 -8.03 15.27 -8.53
N ARG A 30 -7.71 16.56 -8.39
CA ARG A 30 -7.94 17.35 -7.18
C ARG A 30 -8.55 18.69 -7.57
N ASN A 31 -9.69 19.05 -6.99
CA ASN A 31 -10.42 20.28 -7.32
C ASN A 31 -10.69 20.46 -8.83
N LYS A 32 -11.05 19.37 -9.53
CA LYS A 32 -11.28 19.35 -10.99
C LYS A 32 -10.05 19.69 -11.84
N ALA A 33 -8.86 19.69 -11.25
CA ALA A 33 -7.60 19.83 -11.94
C ALA A 33 -6.79 18.54 -11.79
N ARG A 34 -6.06 18.15 -12.85
CA ARG A 34 -5.08 17.07 -12.78
C ARG A 34 -3.84 17.57 -12.05
N VAL A 35 -3.46 16.86 -10.99
CA VAL A 35 -2.27 17.14 -10.19
C VAL A 35 -1.46 15.88 -9.99
N ARG A 36 -0.15 16.02 -9.83
CA ARG A 36 0.74 14.90 -9.47
C ARG A 36 1.12 15.00 -8.00
N GLY A 37 0.87 13.94 -7.23
CA GLY A 37 1.14 13.97 -5.81
C GLY A 37 0.80 12.68 -5.10
N TRP A 38 0.95 12.70 -3.78
CA TRP A 38 0.53 11.59 -2.91
C TRP A 38 -0.99 11.53 -2.80
N LEU A 39 -1.53 10.35 -3.03
CA LEU A 39 -2.95 10.08 -2.92
C LEU A 39 -3.17 8.83 -2.08
N LYS A 40 -4.11 8.92 -1.13
CA LYS A 40 -4.51 7.81 -0.28
C LYS A 40 -5.33 6.79 -1.08
N GLY A 41 -4.97 5.52 -0.97
CA GLY A 41 -5.65 4.39 -1.58
C GLY A 41 -5.71 3.20 -0.64
N ILE A 42 -6.41 2.16 -1.09
CA ILE A 42 -6.56 0.90 -0.36
C ILE A 42 -5.96 -0.22 -1.21
N VAL A 43 -5.16 -1.07 -0.59
CA VAL A 43 -4.64 -2.26 -1.25
C VAL A 43 -5.77 -3.24 -1.50
N VAL A 44 -6.02 -3.57 -2.77
CA VAL A 44 -7.08 -4.51 -3.18
C VAL A 44 -6.54 -5.86 -3.61
N GLN A 45 -5.27 -5.91 -4.04
CA GLN A 45 -4.60 -7.14 -4.41
C GLN A 45 -3.10 -7.02 -4.16
N VAL A 46 -2.49 -8.11 -3.70
CA VAL A 46 -1.04 -8.24 -3.51
C VAL A 46 -0.60 -9.52 -4.21
N ASP A 47 0.32 -9.38 -5.15
CA ASP A 47 1.01 -10.49 -5.79
C ASP A 47 2.47 -10.53 -5.31
N ASN A 48 3.28 -11.50 -5.77
CA ASN A 48 4.69 -11.63 -5.34
C ASN A 48 5.61 -10.47 -5.76
N LYS A 49 5.18 -9.61 -6.68
CA LYS A 49 6.00 -8.50 -7.22
C LYS A 49 5.29 -7.15 -7.20
N MET A 50 3.96 -7.16 -7.21
CA MET A 50 3.16 -5.98 -7.48
C MET A 50 2.01 -5.89 -6.47
N VAL A 51 1.59 -4.65 -6.22
CA VAL A 51 0.49 -4.30 -5.33
C VAL A 51 -0.49 -3.46 -6.13
N ALA A 52 -1.76 -3.86 -6.14
CA ALA A 52 -2.83 -3.10 -6.75
C ALA A 52 -3.48 -2.21 -5.68
N VAL A 53 -3.49 -0.91 -5.95
CA VAL A 53 -4.06 0.11 -5.06
C VAL A 53 -5.27 0.73 -5.74
N GLN A 54 -6.42 0.67 -5.07
CA GLN A 54 -7.65 1.31 -5.51
C GLN A 54 -7.80 2.71 -4.90
N PHE A 55 -8.20 3.67 -5.73
CA PHE A 55 -8.39 5.06 -5.34
C PHE A 55 -9.86 5.47 -5.43
N ARG A 56 -10.26 6.42 -4.58
CA ARG A 56 -11.61 6.99 -4.60
C ARG A 56 -11.79 8.07 -5.69
N THR A 57 -10.71 8.77 -6.02
CA THR A 57 -10.68 9.84 -7.03
C THR A 57 -10.21 9.31 -8.38
N ASN A 58 -10.48 10.05 -9.44
CA ASN A 58 -9.97 9.71 -10.77
C ASN A 58 -8.44 9.81 -10.77
N VAL A 59 -7.80 8.77 -11.29
CA VAL A 59 -6.34 8.67 -11.45
C VAL A 59 -5.99 8.50 -12.91
N PHE A 60 -4.77 8.89 -13.24
CA PHE A 60 -4.28 8.94 -14.61
C PHE A 60 -2.94 8.22 -14.71
N LEU A 61 -2.73 7.55 -15.85
CA LEU A 61 -1.45 7.01 -16.25
C LEU A 61 -0.51 8.15 -16.67
N THR A 62 0.78 7.85 -16.78
CA THR A 62 1.83 8.82 -17.16
C THR A 62 1.66 9.38 -18.56
N ASP A 63 1.03 8.60 -19.45
CA ASP A 63 0.64 8.98 -20.81
C ASP A 63 -0.64 9.85 -20.86
N GLY A 64 -1.28 10.08 -19.69
CA GLY A 64 -2.45 10.94 -19.54
C GLY A 64 -3.80 10.24 -19.67
N TRP A 65 -3.83 8.92 -19.82
CA TRP A 65 -5.08 8.17 -19.87
C TRP A 65 -5.70 8.07 -18.48
N MET A 66 -6.99 8.34 -18.39
CA MET A 66 -7.76 8.11 -17.17
C MET A 66 -7.97 6.60 -16.97
N VAL A 67 -7.75 6.13 -15.74
CA VAL A 67 -7.98 4.72 -15.40
C VAL A 67 -9.43 4.53 -14.95
N PRO A 68 -10.26 3.76 -15.70
CA PRO A 68 -11.70 3.64 -15.41
C PRO A 68 -11.98 2.97 -14.07
N ASP A 69 -11.17 1.98 -13.69
CA ASP A 69 -11.33 1.22 -12.45
C ASP A 69 -10.70 1.94 -11.24
N ARG A 70 -9.96 3.02 -11.49
CA ARG A 70 -9.18 3.77 -10.50
C ARG A 70 -8.21 2.88 -9.71
N ILE A 71 -7.63 1.88 -10.37
CA ILE A 71 -6.65 0.97 -9.78
C ILE A 71 -5.31 1.18 -10.46
N LEU A 72 -4.26 1.44 -9.68
CA LEU A 72 -2.88 1.46 -10.17
C LEU A 72 -2.07 0.35 -9.53
N TRP A 73 -1.19 -0.23 -10.33
CA TRP A 73 -0.29 -1.28 -9.91
C TRP A 73 1.10 -0.72 -9.65
N TYR A 74 1.65 -1.03 -8.47
CA TYR A 74 2.98 -0.60 -8.05
C TYR A 74 3.86 -1.79 -7.71
N PRO A 75 5.16 -1.76 -8.03
CA PRO A 75 6.11 -2.71 -7.47
C PRO A 75 6.12 -2.62 -5.94
N ILE A 76 6.24 -3.76 -5.25
CA ILE A 76 6.28 -3.83 -3.76
C ILE A 76 7.38 -2.91 -3.18
N HIS A 77 8.50 -2.76 -3.88
CA HIS A 77 9.64 -1.94 -3.45
C HIS A 77 9.69 -0.57 -4.13
N SER A 78 8.57 -0.08 -4.65
CA SER A 78 8.52 1.23 -5.30
C SER A 78 8.61 2.36 -4.27
N GLU A 79 9.46 3.36 -4.53
CA GLU A 79 9.48 4.62 -3.77
C GLU A 79 8.19 5.43 -3.92
N HIS A 80 7.34 5.08 -4.88
CA HIS A 80 6.06 5.71 -5.13
C HIS A 80 4.92 5.12 -4.32
N LEU A 81 5.18 4.16 -3.43
CA LEU A 81 4.20 3.58 -2.53
C LEU A 81 4.73 3.62 -1.09
N ARG A 82 3.94 4.18 -0.18
CA ARG A 82 4.28 4.20 1.25
C ARG A 82 3.13 3.66 2.09
N PRO A 83 3.41 2.83 3.11
CA PRO A 83 2.39 2.41 4.07
C PRO A 83 2.00 3.61 4.93
N VAL A 84 0.68 3.82 5.10
CA VAL A 84 0.19 4.74 6.12
C VAL A 84 0.15 3.92 7.40
N LYS A 85 1.06 4.18 8.34
CA LYS A 85 0.95 3.57 9.67
C LYS A 85 -0.42 3.92 10.23
N SER A 86 -1.30 2.93 10.35
CA SER A 86 -2.42 3.05 11.28
C SER A 86 -1.80 3.15 12.67
N GLU A 87 -2.10 4.21 13.41
CA GLU A 87 -1.82 4.28 14.84
C GLU A 87 -2.76 3.31 15.60
N GLU A 88 -2.75 2.04 15.22
CA GLU A 88 -3.44 0.97 15.93
C GLU A 88 -2.41 0.12 16.65
N GLU A 89 -1.76 0.70 17.67
CA GLU A 89 -1.17 -0.05 18.80
C GLU A 89 -0.70 0.90 19.92
N GLU A 90 -1.58 1.77 20.45
CA GLU A 90 -1.45 2.26 21.83
C GLU A 90 -2.81 2.63 22.45
N LYS A 91 -3.79 1.74 22.33
CA LYS A 91 -4.80 1.61 23.39
C LYS A 91 -4.50 0.33 24.14
N ALA A 92 -3.40 0.39 24.91
CA ALA A 92 -3.23 -0.49 26.06
C ALA A 92 -4.52 -0.40 26.86
N ILE A 93 -5.26 -1.52 26.90
CA ILE A 93 -6.41 -1.69 27.77
C ILE A 93 -5.89 -1.40 29.19
N PRO A 94 -6.40 -0.39 29.91
CA PRO A 94 -6.02 -0.23 31.31
C PRO A 94 -6.64 -1.40 32.06
N ASP A 95 -5.80 -2.29 32.61
CA ASP A 95 -6.24 -3.24 33.62
C ASP A 95 -6.84 -2.43 34.78
N TYR A 96 -8.14 -2.63 35.06
CA TYR A 96 -8.82 -2.15 36.25
C TYR A 96 -9.17 -3.35 37.14
#